data_AF-A0A4Y2GBG8-F1
#
_entry.id   AF-A0A4Y2GBG8-F1
#
_cell.length_a   1.000
_cell.length_b   1.000
_cell.length_c   1.000
_cell.angle_alpha   90.00
_cell.angle_beta   90.00
_cell.angle_gamma   90.00
#
_symmetry.space_group_name_H-M   'P 1'
#
loop_
_entity.id
_entity.type
_entity.pdbx_description
1 polymer ?
#
loop_
_entity_poly.entity_id
_entity_poly.type
_entity_poly.pdbx_seq_one_letter_code
_entity_poly.pdbx_strand_id
1 'polypeptide(L)'
;MYYGIFVTEYNLGFHSPKGDRCGIWEKLKMAKQSQTLTDGNKYEYDVLQMSKVNMREVRNEEKKNKDLPALLFDLKNVIPTSNVNISSLFYPRKNVYNLTAYYTPNKQVYCALWSEN
;
A
#
# COMPACT_ATOMS: atom_id res chain seq x y z
N MET A 1 20.44 9.60 -4.27
CA MET A 1 21.73 9.60 -4.99
C MET A 1 21.56 9.30 -6.47
N TYR A 2 20.92 8.19 -6.88
CA TYR A 2 20.74 7.86 -8.31
C TYR A 2 19.78 8.77 -9.10
N TYR A 3 18.73 9.30 -8.46
CA TYR A 3 17.73 10.16 -9.13
C TYR A 3 18.34 11.38 -9.82
N GLY A 4 19.34 12.02 -9.19
CA GLY A 4 20.00 13.21 -9.74
C GLY A 4 20.67 12.92 -11.09
N ILE A 5 21.57 11.93 -11.12
CA ILE A 5 22.33 11.51 -12.32
C ILE A 5 21.39 11.24 -13.50
N PHE A 6 20.36 10.41 -13.30
CA PHE A 6 19.44 10.02 -14.38
C PHE A 6 18.57 11.19 -14.89
N VAL A 7 18.12 12.07 -14.00
CA VAL A 7 17.30 13.22 -14.40
C VAL A 7 18.15 14.31 -15.06
N THR A 8 19.35 14.59 -14.55
CA THR A 8 20.16 15.74 -15.03
C THR A 8 21.09 15.40 -16.18
N GLU A 9 21.71 14.21 -16.18
CA GLU A 9 22.70 13.84 -17.20
C GLU A 9 22.08 13.09 -18.37
N TYR A 10 21.05 12.28 -18.09
CA TYR A 10 20.40 11.43 -19.10
C TYR A 10 19.00 11.92 -19.51
N ASN A 11 18.49 12.98 -18.87
CA ASN A 11 17.16 13.54 -19.12
C ASN A 11 16.03 12.50 -19.00
N LEU A 12 16.22 11.51 -18.11
CA LEU A 12 15.27 10.44 -17.85
C LEU A 12 14.36 10.82 -16.68
N GLY A 13 13.07 11.00 -16.97
CA GLY A 13 12.06 11.25 -15.96
C GLY A 13 11.61 9.97 -15.27
N PHE A 14 11.68 9.92 -13.94
CA PHE A 14 11.05 8.86 -13.16
C PHE A 14 9.59 9.22 -12.90
N HIS A 15 8.68 8.36 -13.34
CA HIS A 15 7.28 8.51 -13.01
C HIS A 15 7.04 8.11 -11.55
N SER A 16 6.91 9.10 -10.67
CA SER A 16 6.50 8.85 -9.29
C SER A 16 4.97 8.71 -9.25
N PRO A 17 4.43 7.53 -8.89
CA PRO A 17 2.98 7.36 -8.72
C PRO A 17 2.46 8.36 -7.68
N LYS A 18 1.28 8.95 -7.92
CA LYS A 18 0.61 9.83 -6.94
C LYS A 18 0.08 9.08 -5.71
N GLY A 19 0.16 7.74 -5.71
CA GLY A 19 -0.24 6.85 -4.62
C GLY A 19 0.00 5.40 -5.00
N ASP A 20 -0.21 4.49 -4.05
CA ASP A 20 -0.08 3.05 -4.28
C ASP A 20 -1.05 2.58 -5.36
N ARG A 21 -0.49 1.86 -6.33
CA ARG A 21 -1.25 1.27 -7.44
C ARG A 21 -1.40 -0.22 -7.20
N CYS A 22 -2.63 -0.62 -6.89
CA CYS A 22 -3.00 -2.04 -6.88
C CYS A 22 -3.12 -2.55 -8.31
N GLY A 23 -2.37 -3.61 -8.65
CA GLY A 23 -2.37 -4.20 -10.00
C GLY A 23 -3.74 -4.72 -10.44
N ILE A 24 -4.58 -5.19 -9.50
CA ILE A 24 -5.96 -5.59 -9.78
C ILE A 24 -6.79 -4.36 -10.19
N TRP A 25 -6.66 -3.26 -9.45
CA TRP A 25 -7.38 -2.02 -9.71
C TRP A 25 -6.98 -1.42 -11.06
N GLU A 26 -5.69 -1.41 -11.38
CA GLU A 26 -5.20 -0.92 -12.67
C GLU A 26 -5.69 -1.77 -13.84
N LYS A 27 -5.70 -3.11 -13.70
CA LYS A 27 -6.26 -4.02 -14.71
C LYS A 27 -7.74 -3.76 -14.97
N LEU A 28 -8.55 -3.68 -13.92
CA LEU A 28 -9.99 -3.43 -14.06
C LEU A 28 -10.27 -2.02 -14.60
N LYS A 29 -9.49 -1.02 -14.20
CA LYS A 29 -9.58 0.35 -14.71
C LYS A 29 -9.26 0.40 -16.21
N MET A 30 -8.19 -0.27 -16.64
CA MET A 30 -7.83 -0.37 -18.05
C MET A 30 -8.93 -1.09 -18.84
N ALA A 31 -9.43 -2.23 -18.35
CA ALA A 31 -10.53 -2.95 -18.98
C ALA A 31 -11.80 -2.08 -19.13
N LYS A 32 -12.04 -1.15 -18.19
CA LYS A 32 -13.18 -0.22 -18.25
C LYS A 32 -13.01 0.84 -19.32
N GLN A 33 -11.79 1.36 -19.46
CA GLN A 33 -11.46 2.34 -20.49
C GLN A 33 -11.47 1.74 -21.89
N SER A 34 -11.03 0.47 -22.04
CA SER A 34 -11.04 -0.26 -23.29
C SER A 34 -12.37 -0.92 -23.65
N GLN A 35 -13.41 -0.79 -22.79
CA GLN A 35 -14.71 -1.45 -22.94
C GLN A 35 -14.62 -2.99 -23.06
N THR A 36 -13.57 -3.60 -22.51
CA THR A 36 -13.35 -5.07 -22.53
C THR A 36 -13.71 -5.72 -21.20
N LEU A 37 -14.55 -5.07 -20.39
CA LEU A 37 -15.04 -5.65 -19.13
C LEU A 37 -16.07 -6.75 -19.42
N THR A 38 -15.79 -7.95 -18.92
CA THR A 38 -16.78 -9.02 -18.80
C THR A 38 -17.70 -8.79 -17.60
N ASP A 39 -18.90 -9.37 -17.61
CA ASP A 39 -19.87 -9.23 -16.52
C ASP A 39 -19.31 -9.69 -15.15
N GLY A 40 -18.46 -10.71 -15.13
CA GLY A 40 -17.76 -11.15 -13.92
C GLY A 40 -16.79 -10.12 -13.34
N ASN A 41 -16.07 -9.39 -14.21
CA ASN A 41 -15.11 -8.37 -13.79
C ASN A 41 -15.81 -7.08 -13.30
N LYS A 42 -17.06 -6.87 -13.70
CA LYS A 42 -17.84 -5.67 -13.34
C LYS A 42 -18.26 -5.71 -11.88
N TYR A 43 -18.74 -6.85 -11.40
CA TYR A 43 -19.05 -7.06 -9.99
C TYR A 43 -17.83 -6.82 -9.10
N GLU A 44 -16.68 -7.40 -9.46
CA GLU A 44 -15.44 -7.23 -8.70
C GLU A 44 -14.99 -5.76 -8.66
N TYR A 45 -15.10 -5.05 -9.79
CA TYR A 45 -14.82 -3.62 -9.86
C TYR A 45 -15.73 -2.80 -8.94
N ASP A 46 -17.04 -3.08 -8.93
CA ASP A 46 -18.01 -2.35 -8.12
C ASP A 46 -17.80 -2.59 -6.62
N VAL A 47 -17.50 -3.83 -6.22
CA VAL A 47 -17.09 -4.16 -4.83
C VAL A 47 -15.83 -3.39 -4.43
N LEU A 48 -14.84 -3.33 -5.32
CA LEU A 48 -13.57 -2.63 -5.07
C LEU A 48 -13.72 -1.10 -5.04
N GLN A 49 -14.68 -0.54 -5.78
CA GLN A 49 -15.05 0.88 -5.65
C GLN A 49 -15.75 1.15 -4.33
N MET A 50 -16.70 0.31 -3.97
CA MET A 50 -17.50 0.48 -2.75
C MET A 50 -16.62 0.40 -1.51
N SER A 51 -15.69 -0.57 -1.44
CA SER A 51 -14.72 -0.67 -0.34
C SER A 51 -13.83 0.59 -0.24
N LYS A 52 -13.42 1.16 -1.37
CA LYS A 52 -12.63 2.40 -1.42
C LYS A 52 -13.41 3.62 -0.92
N VAL A 53 -14.70 3.70 -1.24
CA VAL A 53 -15.58 4.78 -0.75
C VAL A 53 -15.81 4.63 0.76
N ASN A 54 -16.17 3.43 1.23
CA ASN A 54 -16.37 3.15 2.65
C ASN A 54 -15.12 3.48 3.49
N MET A 55 -13.93 3.09 3.01
CA MET A 55 -12.65 3.44 3.67
C MET A 55 -12.44 4.95 3.79
N ARG A 56 -12.88 5.74 2.81
CA ARG A 56 -12.78 7.20 2.85
C ARG A 56 -13.79 7.81 3.81
N GLU A 57 -14.99 7.26 3.88
CA GLU A 57 -16.04 7.71 4.78
C GLU A 57 -15.64 7.48 6.24
N VAL A 58 -15.21 6.27 6.59
CA VAL A 58 -14.69 5.95 7.93
C VAL A 58 -13.56 6.89 8.33
N ARG A 59 -12.58 7.12 7.44
CA ARG A 59 -11.47 8.04 7.70
C ARG A 59 -11.92 9.51 7.85
N ASN A 60 -13.00 9.91 7.17
CA ASN A 60 -13.55 11.26 7.30
C ASN A 60 -14.34 11.42 8.60
N GLU A 61 -15.02 10.38 9.06
CA GLU A 61 -15.68 10.35 10.37
C GLU A 61 -14.68 10.41 11.51
N GLU A 62 -13.58 9.65 11.44
CA GLU A 62 -12.46 9.74 12.39
C GLU A 62 -11.89 11.16 12.48
N LYS A 63 -11.77 11.87 11.35
CA LYS A 63 -11.28 13.26 11.34
C LYS A 63 -12.26 14.23 11.99
N LYS A 64 -13.56 13.96 11.90
CA LYS A 64 -14.61 14.80 12.49
C LYS A 64 -14.69 14.62 13.99
N ASN A 65 -14.45 13.41 14.50
CA ASN A 65 -14.64 13.08 15.90
C ASN A 65 -13.33 12.60 16.52
N LYS A 66 -12.55 13.56 17.06
CA LYS A 66 -11.21 13.32 17.63
C LYS A 66 -11.22 12.48 18.91
N ASP A 67 -12.38 12.37 19.55
CA ASP A 67 -12.56 11.64 20.81
C ASP A 67 -12.94 10.17 20.57
N LEU A 68 -13.23 9.77 19.32
CA LEU A 68 -13.46 8.36 19.00
C LEU A 68 -12.13 7.60 18.97
N PRO A 69 -11.96 6.55 19.80
CA PRO A 69 -10.82 5.67 19.71
C PRO A 69 -10.91 4.85 18.42
N ALA A 70 -10.26 5.32 17.38
CA ALA A 70 -10.01 4.55 16.16
C ALA A 70 -8.69 3.80 16.29
N LEU A 71 -8.73 2.51 15.94
CA LEU A 71 -7.57 1.64 15.85
C LEU A 71 -7.44 1.16 14.40
N LEU A 72 -6.52 1.78 13.66
CA LEU A 72 -6.25 1.41 12.27
C LEU A 72 -5.19 0.32 12.24
N PHE A 73 -5.53 -0.83 11.66
CA PHE A 73 -4.61 -1.93 11.43
C PHE A 73 -4.17 -1.98 9.97
N ASP A 74 -2.87 -1.91 9.73
CA ASP A 74 -2.28 -2.25 8.44
C ASP A 74 -1.63 -3.64 8.56
N LEU A 75 -2.32 -4.64 7.98
CA LEU A 75 -1.86 -6.01 7.85
C LEU A 75 -1.52 -6.25 6.39
N LYS A 76 -0.30 -5.94 6.01
CA LYS A 76 0.48 -6.52 4.89
C LYS A 76 1.46 -5.48 4.36
N ASN A 77 2.67 -5.53 4.88
CA ASN A 77 3.81 -5.35 4.03
C ASN A 77 4.85 -6.42 4.39
N VAL A 78 5.12 -7.35 3.47
CA VAL A 78 6.34 -8.15 3.57
C VAL A 78 7.46 -7.17 3.29
N ILE A 79 8.10 -6.67 4.36
CA ILE A 79 9.17 -5.69 4.21
C ILE A 79 10.42 -6.49 3.81
N PRO A 80 10.97 -6.31 2.60
CA PRO A 80 12.28 -6.84 2.29
C PRO A 80 13.29 -6.11 3.17
N THR A 81 13.88 -6.82 4.13
CA THR A 81 14.95 -6.27 4.96
C THR A 81 16.21 -6.09 4.09
N SER A 82 16.76 -4.87 4.08
CA SER A 82 17.93 -4.56 3.25
C SER A 82 19.23 -5.10 3.85
N ASN A 83 19.88 -5.97 3.07
CA ASN A 83 21.32 -6.19 2.90
C ASN A 83 22.19 -6.56 4.12
N VAL A 84 22.65 -7.82 4.13
CA VAL A 84 23.88 -8.25 4.81
C VAL A 84 24.97 -8.42 3.75
N ASN A 85 26.19 -7.92 4.02
CA ASN A 85 27.37 -7.99 3.13
C ASN A 85 27.96 -9.41 2.93
N ILE A 86 27.16 -10.47 3.15
CA ILE A 86 27.62 -11.86 3.08
C ILE A 86 26.77 -12.58 2.05
N SER A 87 27.42 -13.01 0.96
CA SER A 87 26.81 -13.64 -0.23
C SER A 87 25.92 -14.85 0.08
N SER A 88 26.17 -15.58 1.16
CA SER A 88 25.36 -16.74 1.58
C SER A 88 24.05 -16.39 2.28
N LEU A 89 23.87 -15.14 2.73
CA LEU A 89 22.64 -14.63 3.37
C LEU A 89 21.77 -13.83 2.39
N PHE A 90 22.15 -13.78 1.11
CA PHE A 90 21.45 -13.00 0.09
C PHE A 90 20.09 -13.61 -0.31
N TYR A 91 19.88 -14.91 -0.06
CA TYR A 91 18.71 -15.65 -0.51
C TYR A 91 17.63 -15.99 0.55
N PRO A 92 17.92 -16.20 1.86
CA PRO A 92 16.86 -16.32 2.84
C PRO A 92 16.38 -14.92 3.24
N ARG A 93 15.59 -14.29 2.35
CA ARG A 93 14.78 -13.12 2.69
C ARG A 93 13.85 -13.55 3.83
N LYS A 94 14.19 -13.19 5.07
CA LYS A 94 13.25 -13.32 6.18
C LYS A 94 12.14 -12.32 5.92
N ASN A 95 11.01 -12.83 5.43
CA ASN A 95 9.79 -12.07 5.37
C ASN A 95 9.41 -11.72 6.82
N VAL A 96 9.43 -10.44 7.13
CA VAL A 96 8.98 -9.93 8.42
C VAL A 96 7.57 -9.41 8.20
N TYR A 97 6.64 -9.96 8.96
CA TYR A 97 5.29 -9.44 9.04
C TYR A 97 5.29 -8.20 9.91
N ASN A 98 4.57 -7.16 9.47
CA ASN A 98 4.31 -5.97 10.26
C ASN A 98 2.81 -5.84 10.57
N LEU A 99 2.51 -5.46 11.80
CA LEU A 99 1.20 -5.00 12.25
C LEU A 99 1.37 -3.60 12.80
N THR A 100 0.79 -2.61 12.12
CA THR A 100 0.77 -1.23 12.63
C THR A 100 -0.62 -0.91 13.13
N ALA A 101 -0.71 -0.47 14.39
CA ALA A 101 -1.91 -0.02 15.07
C ALA A 101 -1.79 1.48 15.37
N TYR A 102 -2.62 2.32 14.75
CA TYR A 102 -2.68 3.76 15.06
C TYR A 102 -3.82 4.03 16.04
N TYR A 103 -3.51 4.61 17.21
CA TYR A 103 -4.47 5.00 18.22
C TYR A 103 -4.73 6.52 18.16
N THR A 104 -5.90 6.90 17.68
CA THR A 104 -6.26 8.29 17.36
C THR A 104 -6.25 9.25 18.55
N PRO A 105 -6.82 8.93 19.73
CA PRO A 105 -6.94 9.89 20.84
C PRO A 105 -5.59 10.41 21.34
N ASN A 106 -4.61 9.53 21.51
CA ASN A 106 -3.27 9.91 21.98
C ASN A 106 -2.23 10.05 20.86
N LYS A 107 -2.65 9.85 19.59
CA LYS A 107 -1.76 9.81 18.41
C LYS A 107 -0.59 8.83 18.55
N GLN A 108 -0.80 7.76 19.30
CA GLN A 108 0.21 6.74 19.54
C GLN A 108 0.17 5.70 18.42
N VAL A 109 1.35 5.25 17.99
CA VAL A 109 1.49 4.23 16.95
C VAL A 109 2.20 3.03 17.56
N TYR A 110 1.56 1.88 17.48
CA TYR A 110 2.11 0.61 17.92
C TYR A 110 2.49 -0.19 16.67
N CYS A 111 3.72 -0.71 16.63
CA CYS A 111 4.18 -1.56 15.54
C CYS A 111 4.68 -2.87 16.13
N ALA A 112 4.07 -3.98 15.73
CA ALA A 112 4.56 -5.32 16.03
C ALA A 112 5.19 -5.90 14.77
N LEU A 113 6.39 -6.46 14.93
CA LEU A 113 7.15 -7.11 13.87
C LEU A 113 7.44 -8.54 14.30
N TRP A 114 7.20 -9.52 13.42
CA TRP A 114 7.57 -10.91 13.68
C TRP A 114 8.05 -11.60 12.40
N SER A 115 8.92 -12.60 12.56
CA SER A 115 9.40 -13.40 11.43
C SER A 115 8.32 -14.36 10.95
N GLU A 116 8.20 -14.52 9.64
CA GLU A 116 7.57 -15.70 9.04
C GLU A 116 8.41 -16.93 9.42
N ASN A 117 7.77 -17.92 10.05
CA ASN A 117 8.39 -19.18 10.47
C ASN A 117 8.45 -20.16 9.30
#